data_AF-X1H7Y4-F1
#
_entry.id   AF-X1H7Y4-F1
#
_cell.length_a   1.000
_cell.length_b   1.000
_cell.length_c   1.000
_cell.angle_alpha   90.00
_cell.angle_beta   90.00
_cell.angle_gamma   90.00
#
_symmetry.space_group_name_H-M   'P 1'
#
loop_
_entity.id
_entity.type
_entity.pdbx_description
1 polymer ?
#
loop_
_entity_poly.entity_id
_entity_poly.type
_entity_poly.pdbx_seq_one_letter_code
_entity_poly.pdbx_strand_id
1 'polypeptide(L)'
;MVKKRLATCLQQAVTEAQREGSLVAVTLPEVVIEHPQNPEHGDFASGLPLKLARTAKEPPLVIAEKIAKHISLPPEIDKFAIA
;
A
#
# COMPACT_ATOMS: atom_id res chain seq x y z
N MET A 1 17.40 3.00 -1.28
CA MET A 1 17.18 2.78 0.17
C MET A 1 15.74 3.13 0.56
N VAL A 2 15.23 4.31 0.20
CA VAL A 2 13.85 4.78 0.46
C VAL A 2 12.77 3.84 -0.09
N LYS A 3 12.85 3.42 -1.36
CA LYS A 3 11.87 2.49 -1.97
C LYS A 3 11.70 1.19 -1.17
N LYS A 4 12.80 0.65 -0.63
CA LYS A 4 12.75 -0.57 0.20
C LYS A 4 12.03 -0.31 1.52
N ARG A 5 12.29 0.84 2.17
CA ARG A 5 11.57 1.26 3.39
C ARG A 5 10.07 1.42 3.14
N LEU A 6 9.69 2.12 2.07
CA LEU A 6 8.28 2.25 1.66
C LEU A 6 7.62 0.89 1.42
N ALA A 7 8.31 -0.02 0.73
CA ALA A 7 7.80 -1.38 0.52
C ALA A 7 7.57 -2.10 1.86
N THR A 8 8.53 -2.03 2.79
CA THR A 8 8.38 -2.62 4.14
C THR A 8 7.21 -2.00 4.90
N CYS A 9 7.05 -0.67 4.89
CA CYS A 9 5.93 0.00 5.54
C CYS A 9 4.57 -0.47 4.99
N LEU A 10 4.45 -0.62 3.66
CA LEU A 10 3.24 -1.15 3.03
C LEU A 10 3.00 -2.62 3.39
N GLN A 11 4.05 -3.46 3.39
CA GLN A 11 3.93 -4.86 3.79
C GLN A 11 3.43 -5.01 5.23
N GLN A 12 3.96 -4.19 6.13
CA GLN A 12 3.53 -4.14 7.53
C GLN A 12 2.06 -3.70 7.60
N ALA A 13 1.70 -2.59 6.97
CA ALA A 13 0.32 -2.10 6.97
C ALA A 13 -0.70 -3.13 6.46
N VAL A 14 -0.36 -3.90 5.41
CA VAL A 14 -1.23 -4.99 4.94
C VAL A 14 -1.32 -6.12 5.98
N THR A 15 -0.20 -6.52 6.56
CA THR A 15 -0.17 -7.57 7.59
C THR A 15 -1.02 -7.18 8.80
N GLU A 16 -0.92 -5.93 9.24
CA GLU A 16 -1.73 -5.38 10.35
C GLU A 16 -3.22 -5.37 10.00
N ALA A 17 -3.57 -4.89 8.80
CA ALA A 17 -4.96 -4.91 8.32
C ALA A 17 -5.55 -6.33 8.27
N GLN A 18 -4.74 -7.32 7.86
CA GLN A 18 -5.13 -8.73 7.87
C GLN A 18 -5.28 -9.28 9.29
N ARG A 19 -4.37 -8.92 10.19
CA ARG A 19 -4.38 -9.37 11.60
C ARG A 19 -5.61 -8.86 12.35
N GLU A 20 -6.03 -7.63 12.08
CA GLU A 20 -7.24 -7.03 12.68
C GLU A 20 -8.55 -7.47 11.99
N GLY A 21 -8.45 -8.27 10.91
CA GLY A 21 -9.60 -8.72 10.14
C GLY A 21 -10.23 -7.62 9.29
N SER A 22 -9.61 -6.44 9.17
CA SER A 22 -10.09 -5.36 8.30
C SER A 22 -9.88 -5.70 6.83
N LEU A 23 -8.82 -6.45 6.50
CA LEU A 23 -8.55 -6.98 5.16
C LEU A 23 -8.55 -8.52 5.19
N VAL A 24 -9.04 -9.16 4.13
CA VAL A 24 -8.98 -10.64 4.00
C VAL A 24 -7.52 -11.09 4.00
N ALA A 25 -7.22 -12.11 4.81
CA ALA A 25 -5.94 -12.80 4.83
C ALA A 25 -5.71 -13.53 3.48
N VAL A 26 -4.94 -12.88 2.61
CA VAL A 26 -4.51 -13.40 1.31
C VAL A 26 -2.99 -13.35 1.23
N THR A 27 -2.41 -14.20 0.38
CA THR A 27 -0.98 -14.13 0.08
C THR A 27 -0.63 -12.73 -0.43
N LEU A 28 0.27 -12.07 0.29
CA LEU A 28 0.75 -10.74 -0.08
C LEU A 28 1.58 -10.83 -1.37
N PRO A 29 1.19 -10.14 -2.45
CA PRO A 29 2.01 -10.08 -3.65
C PRO A 29 3.26 -9.23 -3.40
N GLU A 30 4.21 -9.28 -4.33
CA GLU A 30 5.39 -8.43 -4.26
C GLU A 30 4.99 -6.94 -4.26
N VAL A 31 5.44 -6.24 -3.21
CA VAL A 31 5.25 -4.79 -3.05
C VAL A 31 6.30 -4.07 -3.87
N VAL A 32 5.83 -3.48 -4.97
CA VAL A 32 6.66 -2.71 -5.90
C VAL A 32 6.39 -1.23 -5.67
N ILE A 33 7.48 -0.47 -5.54
CA ILE A 33 7.48 1.00 -5.47
C ILE A 33 8.09 1.54 -6.75
N GLU A 34 7.29 2.25 -7.52
CA GLU A 34 7.65 2.83 -8.81
C GLU A 34 7.44 4.35 -8.79
N HIS A 35 7.81 5.02 -9.89
CA HIS A 35 7.44 6.42 -10.08
C HIS A 35 6.04 6.47 -10.71
N PRO A 36 5.16 7.37 -10.25
CA PRO A 36 3.84 7.49 -10.85
C PRO A 36 3.93 7.96 -12.31
N GLN A 37 2.95 7.56 -13.12
CA GLN A 37 2.81 8.06 -14.49
C GLN A 37 2.41 9.54 -14.51
N ASN A 38 1.57 9.96 -13.56
CA ASN A 38 1.22 11.35 -13.36
C ASN A 38 2.18 11.99 -12.35
N PRO A 39 3.00 12.98 -12.75
CA PRO A 39 3.92 13.66 -11.83
C PRO A 39 3.19 14.38 -10.67
N GLU A 40 1.91 14.70 -10.81
CA GLU A 40 1.13 15.30 -9.72
C GLU A 40 0.85 14.33 -8.56
N HIS A 41 1.01 13.02 -8.77
CA HIS A 41 0.80 12.00 -7.73
C HIS A 41 2.03 11.82 -6.82
N GLY A 42 3.07 12.64 -6.99
CA GLY A 42 4.26 12.67 -6.13
C GLY A 42 5.42 11.85 -6.68
N ASP A 43 6.39 11.55 -5.81
CA ASP A 43 7.65 10.90 -6.22
C ASP A 43 7.54 9.38 -6.33
N PHE A 44 6.64 8.78 -5.56
CA PHE A 44 6.52 7.33 -5.45
C PHE A 44 5.06 6.88 -5.50
N ALA A 45 4.83 5.75 -6.17
CA ALA A 45 3.53 5.09 -6.24
C ALA A 45 3.65 3.58 -6.00
N SER A 46 2.55 2.97 -5.56
CA SER A 46 2.44 1.52 -5.45
C SER A 46 1.07 1.04 -5.95
N GLY A 47 1.08 0.15 -6.94
CA GLY A 47 -0.12 -0.56 -7.41
C GLY A 47 -0.58 -1.72 -6.53
N LEU A 48 -0.12 -1.80 -5.27
CA LEU A 48 -0.42 -2.91 -4.36
C LEU A 48 -1.92 -3.18 -4.18
N PRO A 49 -2.79 -2.16 -3.97
CA PRO A 49 -4.23 -2.40 -3.82
C PRO A 49 -4.87 -3.03 -5.06
N LEU A 50 -4.42 -2.65 -6.26
CA LEU A 50 -4.89 -3.24 -7.53
C LEU A 50 -4.53 -4.72 -7.63
N LYS A 51 -3.33 -5.11 -7.19
CA LYS A 51 -2.90 -6.52 -7.16
C LYS A 51 -3.72 -7.33 -6.16
N LEU A 52 -3.97 -6.77 -4.97
CA LEU A 52 -4.73 -7.42 -3.91
C LEU A 52 -6.21 -7.58 -4.24
N ALA A 53 -6.80 -6.63 -4.98
CA ALA A 53 -8.22 -6.66 -5.35
C ALA A 53 -8.66 -7.96 -6.03
N ARG A 54 -7.79 -8.54 -6.88
CA ARG A 54 -8.08 -9.79 -7.59
C ARG A 54 -8.25 -10.98 -6.63
N THR A 55 -7.42 -11.04 -5.60
CA THR A 55 -7.41 -12.16 -4.64
C THR A 55 -8.38 -11.92 -3.49
N ALA A 56 -8.49 -10.68 -3.01
CA ALA A 56 -9.37 -10.28 -1.92
C ALA A 56 -10.84 -10.12 -2.33
N LYS A 57 -11.14 -10.07 -3.64
CA LYS A 57 -12.47 -9.80 -4.21
C LYS A 57 -13.11 -8.51 -3.66
N GLU A 58 -12.28 -7.51 -3.43
CA GLU A 58 -12.67 -6.22 -2.86
C GLU A 58 -12.18 -5.08 -3.76
N PRO A 59 -12.91 -3.95 -3.87
CA PRO A 59 -12.48 -2.84 -4.73
C PRO A 59 -11.09 -2.30 -4.32
N PRO A 60 -10.20 -2.00 -5.29
CA PRO A 60 -8.86 -1.49 -5.01
C PRO A 60 -8.84 -0.26 -4.10
N LEU A 61 -9.80 0.65 -4.28
CA LEU A 61 -9.91 1.87 -3.45
C LEU A 61 -10.17 1.54 -1.99
N VAL A 62 -11.08 0.60 -1.72
CA VAL A 62 -11.40 0.18 -0.33
C VAL A 62 -10.21 -0.51 0.31
N ILE A 63 -9.47 -1.33 -0.45
CA ILE A 63 -8.22 -1.94 0.01
C ILE A 63 -7.19 -0.85 0.34
N ALA A 64 -7.04 0.15 -0.52
CA ALA A 64 -6.11 1.26 -0.29
C ALA A 64 -6.44 2.02 1.00
N GLU A 65 -7.71 2.32 1.24
CA GLU A 65 -8.17 2.97 2.48
C GLU A 65 -7.89 2.11 3.72
N LYS A 66 -8.14 0.79 3.64
CA LYS A 66 -7.85 -0.13 4.74
C LYS A 66 -6.36 -0.15 5.06
N ILE A 67 -5.50 -0.25 4.05
CA ILE A 67 -4.03 -0.22 4.23
C ILE A 67 -3.60 1.13 4.81
N ALA A 68 -4.16 2.24 4.32
CA ALA A 68 -3.81 3.59 4.76
C ALA A 68 -4.05 3.82 6.26
N LYS A 69 -5.01 3.14 6.88
CA LYS A 69 -5.25 3.22 8.33
C LYS A 69 -4.13 2.63 9.17
N HIS A 70 -3.32 1.74 8.59
CA HIS A 70 -2.21 1.05 9.26
C HIS A 70 -0.84 1.47 8.73
N ILE A 71 -0.78 2.46 7.82
CA ILE A 71 0.48 2.92 7.25
C ILE A 71 1.25 3.73 8.31
N SER A 72 2.48 3.31 8.58
CA SER A 72 3.45 4.13 9.32
C SER A 72 4.49 4.62 8.33
N LEU A 73 4.46 5.93 8.03
CA LEU A 73 5.40 6.52 7.09
C LEU A 73 6.81 6.57 7.68
N PRO A 74 7.85 6.26 6.89
CA PRO A 74 9.22 6.46 7.32
C PRO A 74 9.54 7.97 7.32
N PRO A 75 10.54 8.42 8.11
CA PRO A 75 10.82 9.84 8.31
C PRO A 75 11.24 10.60 7.04
N GLU A 76 11.62 9.89 5.97
CA GLU A 76 11.95 10.49 4.67
C GLU A 76 10.72 10.86 3.83
N ILE A 77 9.50 10.60 4.30
CA ILE A 77 8.26 10.81 3.54
C ILE A 77 7.40 11.87 4.21
N ASP A 78 7.24 13.00 3.53
CA ASP A 78 6.47 14.14 4.03
C ASP A 78 4.96 13.92 3.98
N LYS A 79 4.47 13.23 2.93
CA LYS A 79 3.04 13.06 2.67
C LYS A 79 2.71 11.74 1.99
N PHE A 80 1.50 11.26 2.24
CA PHE A 80 0.90 10.10 1.58
C PHE A 80 -0.54 10.43 1.19
N ALA A 81 -0.96 9.98 0.01
CA ALA A 81 -2.32 10.14 -0.50
C ALA A 81 -2.73 8.90 -1.32
N ILE A 82 -4.04 8.70 -1.42
CA ILE A 82 -4.67 7.70 -2.29
C ILE A 82 -5.16 8.44 -3.55
N ALA A 83 -4.78 7.96 -4.74
CA ALA A 83 -5.08 8.58 -6.04
C ALA A 83 -5.43 7.52 -7.09
#